data_AF-A0A5C7M6C5-F1
#
_entry.id   AF-A0A5C7M6C5-F1
#
_cell.length_a   1.000
_cell.length_b   1.000
_cell.length_c   1.000
_cell.angle_alpha   90.00
_cell.angle_beta   90.00
_cell.angle_gamma   90.00
#
_symmetry.space_group_name_H-M   'P 1'
#
loop_
_entity.id
_entity.type
_entity.pdbx_description
1 polymer ?
#
loop_
_entity_poly.entity_id
_entity_poly.type
_entity_poly.pdbx_seq_one_letter_code
_entity_poly.pdbx_strand_id
1 'polypeptide(L)'
;MDDSAAPDPNDLVRALLSAQSRQLSVVTSVSCFDVWRDSLVEGSRQSGDPPGGALGVLIALLADRNESIRTAATSYFSGWRRLLATTMRRLQERGRLRADADPEALATGLVAGVQGGYLRVKASGDPHHLVMAIEMALERIRSFADQG
;
A
#
# COMPACT_ATOMS: atom_id res chain seq x y z
N MET A 1 -15.45 3.57 34.10
CA MET A 1 -15.26 2.35 33.29
C MET A 1 -15.74 2.74 31.90
N ASP A 2 -14.81 3.25 31.10
CA ASP A 2 -15.08 3.81 29.78
C ASP A 2 -15.08 2.66 28.77
N ASP A 3 -16.25 2.35 28.24
CA ASP A 3 -16.46 1.36 27.19
C ASP A 3 -16.12 2.03 25.85
N SER A 4 -14.82 2.24 25.62
CA SER A 4 -14.31 2.66 24.32
C SER A 4 -14.45 1.47 23.36
N ALA A 5 -15.64 1.33 22.78
CA ALA A 5 -15.89 0.35 21.73
C ALA A 5 -14.84 0.54 20.63
N ALA A 6 -14.12 -0.55 20.29
CA ALA A 6 -13.15 -0.52 19.21
C ALA A 6 -13.81 0.03 17.93
N PRO A 7 -13.12 0.87 17.15
CA PRO A 7 -13.70 1.53 15.97
C PRO A 7 -14.22 0.50 14.95
N ASP A 8 -15.32 0.83 14.26
CA ASP A 8 -15.90 -0.03 13.23
C ASP A 8 -14.85 -0.32 12.13
N PRO A 9 -14.63 -1.59 11.76
CA PRO A 9 -13.67 -1.97 10.72
C PRO A 9 -13.89 -1.25 9.38
N ASN A 10 -15.12 -0.99 8.98
CA ASN A 10 -15.44 -0.29 7.73
C ASN A 10 -15.05 1.19 7.79
N ASP A 11 -15.17 1.83 8.96
CA ASP A 11 -14.76 3.22 9.16
C ASP A 11 -13.24 3.36 9.05
N LEU A 12 -12.53 2.40 9.64
CA LEU A 12 -11.08 2.28 9.49
C LEU A 12 -10.70 2.12 8.01
N VAL A 13 -11.32 1.18 7.29
CA VAL A 13 -11.05 0.97 5.85
C VAL A 13 -11.25 2.26 5.05
N ARG A 14 -12.34 2.99 5.28
CA ARG A 14 -12.63 4.26 4.60
C ARG A 14 -11.57 5.33 4.90
N ALA A 15 -11.17 5.49 6.16
CA ALA A 15 -10.15 6.43 6.56
C ALA A 15 -8.80 6.12 5.89
N LEU A 16 -8.41 4.84 5.87
CA LEU A 16 -7.15 4.39 5.29
C LEU A 16 -7.10 4.56 3.76
N LEU A 17 -8.19 4.23 3.05
CA LEU A 17 -8.29 4.47 1.61
C LEU A 17 -8.24 5.97 1.28
N SER A 18 -8.85 6.81 2.12
CA SER A 18 -8.82 8.27 1.94
C SER A 18 -7.40 8.84 2.12
N ALA A 19 -6.65 8.32 3.09
CA ALA A 19 -5.24 8.69 3.27
C ALA A 19 -4.40 8.29 2.06
N GLN A 20 -4.53 7.04 1.58
CA GLN A 20 -3.79 6.55 0.41
C GLN A 20 -4.14 7.32 -0.86
N SER A 21 -5.42 7.65 -1.07
CA SER A 21 -5.86 8.47 -2.20
C SER A 21 -5.18 9.84 -2.24
N ARG A 22 -5.03 10.50 -1.08
CA ARG A 22 -4.31 11.78 -0.97
C ARG A 22 -2.81 11.64 -1.25
N GLN A 23 -2.18 10.56 -0.82
CA GLN A 23 -0.76 10.32 -1.09
C GLN A 23 -0.50 9.98 -2.57
N LEU A 24 -1.42 9.25 -3.20
CA LEU A 24 -1.28 8.86 -4.61
C LEU A 24 -1.69 9.98 -5.58
N SER A 25 -2.44 10.99 -5.14
CA SER A 25 -2.85 12.10 -6.02
C SER A 25 -1.69 12.98 -6.46
N VAL A 26 -0.60 13.03 -5.68
CA VAL A 26 0.61 13.80 -6.00
C VAL A 26 1.59 13.02 -6.89
N VAL A 27 1.35 11.73 -7.14
CA VAL A 27 2.16 10.92 -8.05
C VAL A 27 1.86 11.32 -9.49
N THR A 28 2.73 12.16 -10.05
CA THR A 28 2.59 12.69 -11.42
C THR A 28 3.61 12.14 -12.40
N SER A 29 4.66 11.47 -11.91
CA SER A 29 5.66 10.72 -12.67
C SER A 29 5.97 9.38 -12.00
N VAL A 30 6.69 8.50 -12.71
CA VAL A 30 7.18 7.24 -12.11
C VAL A 30 8.18 7.52 -10.97
N SER A 31 8.97 8.59 -11.03
CA SER A 31 9.89 8.97 -9.95
C SER A 31 9.18 9.42 -8.66
N CYS A 32 7.92 9.89 -8.74
CA CYS A 32 7.15 10.22 -7.53
C CYS A 32 6.83 8.99 -6.66
N PHE A 33 6.97 7.76 -7.17
CA PHE A 33 6.80 6.55 -6.36
C PHE A 33 7.86 6.43 -5.25
N ASP A 34 9.02 7.07 -5.39
CA ASP A 34 10.08 7.05 -4.38
C ASP A 34 9.65 7.82 -3.11
N VAL A 35 9.03 8.99 -3.30
CA VAL A 35 8.45 9.79 -2.22
C VAL A 35 7.32 9.04 -1.52
N TRP A 36 6.48 8.35 -2.31
CA TRP A 36 5.42 7.51 -1.75
C TRP A 36 5.98 6.34 -0.93
N ARG A 37 7.03 5.64 -1.42
CA ARG A 37 7.73 4.60 -0.67
C ARG A 37 8.27 5.14 0.65
N ASP A 38 8.96 6.28 0.61
CA ASP A 38 9.56 6.87 1.80
C ASP A 38 8.49 7.16 2.87
N SER A 39 7.30 7.60 2.45
CA SER A 39 6.17 7.79 3.36
C SER A 39 5.65 6.48 3.99
N LEU A 40 5.68 5.36 3.25
CA LEU A 40 5.31 4.04 3.79
C LEU A 40 6.36 3.54 4.79
N VAL A 41 7.64 3.73 4.47
CA VAL A 41 8.75 3.31 5.32
C VAL A 41 8.79 4.14 6.60
N GLU A 42 8.57 5.45 6.53
CA GLU A 42 8.52 6.32 7.71
C GLU A 42 7.35 5.97 8.63
N GLY A 43 6.17 5.68 8.04
CA GLY A 43 5.02 5.15 8.78
C GLY A 43 5.28 3.79 9.46
N SER A 44 6.30 3.04 9.02
CA SER A 44 6.74 1.80 9.65
C SER A 44 7.71 1.99 10.82
N ARG A 45 8.36 3.15 10.91
CA ARG A 45 9.41 3.47 11.91
C ARG A 45 8.89 4.19 13.16
N GLN A 46 7.71 4.81 13.11
CA GLN A 46 7.14 5.51 14.25
C GLN A 46 6.85 4.52 15.39
N SER A 47 7.73 4.56 16.40
CA SER A 47 7.76 3.65 17.53
C SER A 47 6.61 3.94 18.49
N GLY A 48 5.59 3.08 18.48
CA GLY A 48 4.39 3.20 19.30
C GLY A 48 3.16 2.57 18.65
N ASP A 49 3.15 2.54 17.31
CA ASP A 49 2.18 1.81 16.49
C ASP A 49 2.80 0.51 15.96
N PRO A 50 2.01 -0.54 15.65
CA PRO A 50 2.53 -1.67 14.88
C PRO A 50 3.23 -1.15 13.61
N PRO A 51 4.37 -1.72 13.17
CA PRO A 51 5.09 -1.21 12.01
C PRO A 51 4.14 -1.08 10.81
N GLY A 52 3.84 0.16 10.41
CA GLY A 52 2.85 0.51 9.40
C GLY A 52 1.42 0.46 9.94
N GLY A 53 1.13 1.25 10.98
CA GLY A 53 -0.07 1.15 11.84
C GLY A 53 -1.37 0.75 11.13
N ALA A 54 -1.71 1.38 10.01
CA ALA A 54 -2.85 1.05 9.15
C ALA A 54 -2.88 -0.42 8.65
N LEU A 55 -1.75 -0.89 8.12
CA LEU A 55 -1.55 -2.22 7.56
C LEU A 55 -1.24 -3.27 8.63
N GLY A 56 -0.56 -2.88 9.71
CA GLY A 56 -0.38 -3.71 10.89
C GLY A 56 -1.71 -4.05 11.56
N VAL A 57 -2.63 -3.09 11.63
CA VAL A 57 -4.02 -3.32 12.02
C VAL A 57 -4.71 -4.26 11.02
N LEU A 58 -4.59 -4.05 9.69
CA LEU A 58 -5.22 -4.93 8.70
C LEU A 58 -4.71 -6.38 8.70
N ILE A 59 -3.41 -6.59 8.97
CA ILE A 59 -2.84 -7.94 9.15
C ILE A 59 -3.33 -8.55 10.47
N ALA A 60 -3.43 -7.77 11.54
CA ALA A 60 -4.03 -8.23 12.80
C ALA A 60 -5.52 -8.59 12.63
N LEU A 61 -6.24 -7.81 11.82
CA LEU A 61 -7.61 -8.07 11.40
C LEU A 61 -7.70 -9.38 10.59
N LEU A 62 -6.78 -9.66 9.66
CA LEU A 62 -6.74 -10.93 8.93
C LEU A 62 -6.44 -12.16 9.83
N ALA A 63 -5.79 -11.96 10.97
CA ALA A 63 -5.49 -13.01 11.94
C ALA A 63 -6.68 -13.31 12.88
N ASP A 64 -7.71 -12.46 12.88
CA ASP A 64 -8.94 -12.68 13.63
C ASP A 64 -9.83 -13.72 12.92
N ARG A 65 -10.56 -14.53 13.70
CA ARG A 65 -11.51 -15.53 13.17
C ARG A 65 -12.84 -14.90 12.74
N ASN A 66 -12.99 -13.58 12.87
CA ASN A 66 -14.20 -12.86 12.55
C ASN A 66 -14.33 -12.56 11.05
N GLU A 67 -15.42 -13.02 10.43
CA GLU A 67 -15.68 -12.87 8.99
C GLU A 67 -15.83 -11.39 8.56
N SER A 68 -16.40 -10.53 9.42
CA SER A 68 -16.56 -9.10 9.12
C SER A 68 -15.20 -8.42 8.94
N ILE A 69 -14.24 -8.82 9.77
CA ILE A 69 -12.88 -8.30 9.80
C ILE A 69 -12.10 -8.76 8.56
N ARG A 70 -12.24 -10.03 8.16
CA ARG A 70 -11.66 -10.54 6.91
C ARG A 70 -12.23 -9.80 5.68
N THR A 71 -13.53 -9.54 5.68
CA THR A 71 -14.21 -8.81 4.61
C THR A 71 -13.71 -7.37 4.50
N ALA A 72 -13.55 -6.67 5.64
CA ALA A 72 -13.00 -5.32 5.69
C ALA A 72 -11.56 -5.26 5.15
N ALA A 73 -10.70 -6.20 5.57
CA ALA A 73 -9.32 -6.28 5.09
C ALA A 73 -9.25 -6.53 3.57
N THR A 74 -10.06 -7.47 3.07
CA THR A 74 -10.16 -7.78 1.62
C THR A 74 -10.61 -6.55 0.83
N SER A 75 -11.59 -5.81 1.38
CA SER A 75 -12.13 -4.58 0.78
C SER A 75 -11.08 -3.47 0.70
N TYR A 76 -10.28 -3.30 1.75
CA TYR A 76 -9.18 -2.34 1.77
C TYR A 76 -8.14 -2.66 0.69
N PHE A 77 -7.60 -3.88 0.67
CA PHE A 77 -6.54 -4.24 -0.27
C PHE A 77 -7.03 -4.14 -1.72
N SER A 78 -8.27 -4.53 -1.97
CA SER A 78 -8.91 -4.35 -3.28
C SER A 78 -9.06 -2.88 -3.66
N GLY A 79 -9.43 -2.02 -2.71
CA GLY A 79 -9.52 -0.57 -2.91
C GLY A 79 -8.17 0.07 -3.20
N TRP A 80 -7.14 -0.29 -2.44
CA TRP A 80 -5.81 0.26 -2.61
C TRP A 80 -5.17 -0.17 -3.94
N ARG A 81 -5.33 -1.44 -4.33
CA ARG A 81 -4.95 -1.94 -5.65
C ARG A 81 -5.60 -1.16 -6.79
N ARG A 82 -6.91 -0.87 -6.68
CA ARG A 82 -7.62 -0.04 -7.67
C ARG A 82 -7.10 1.39 -7.76
N LEU A 83 -6.76 2.00 -6.62
CA LEU A 83 -6.16 3.34 -6.59
C LEU A 83 -4.81 3.34 -7.32
N LEU A 84 -3.93 2.38 -7.04
CA LEU A 84 -2.64 2.23 -7.69
C LEU A 84 -2.77 2.00 -9.20
N ALA A 85 -3.66 1.08 -9.62
CA ALA A 85 -3.91 0.82 -11.04
C ALA A 85 -4.45 2.07 -11.75
N THR A 86 -5.28 2.88 -11.07
CA THR A 86 -5.79 4.14 -11.61
C THR A 86 -4.67 5.19 -11.75
N THR A 87 -3.76 5.28 -10.78
CA THR A 87 -2.56 6.13 -10.90
C THR A 87 -1.69 5.69 -12.09
N MET A 88 -1.46 4.39 -12.26
CA MET A 88 -0.68 3.87 -13.39
C MET A 88 -1.34 4.15 -14.75
N ARG A 89 -2.67 3.99 -14.86
CA ARG A 89 -3.43 4.38 -16.07
C ARG A 89 -3.28 5.87 -16.39
N ARG A 90 -3.36 6.75 -15.39
CA ARG A 90 -3.11 8.20 -15.58
C ARG A 90 -1.69 8.49 -16.06
N LEU A 91 -0.70 7.69 -15.65
CA LEU A 91 0.66 7.82 -16.16
C LEU A 91 0.76 7.36 -17.62
N GLN A 92 0.03 6.31 -18.03
CA GLN A 92 -0.06 5.89 -19.44
C GLN A 92 -0.71 6.96 -20.32
N GLU A 93 -1.84 7.52 -19.89
CA GLU A 93 -2.55 8.59 -20.59
C GLU A 93 -1.68 9.83 -20.83
N ARG A 94 -0.68 10.05 -19.97
CA ARG A 94 0.28 11.16 -20.03
C ARG A 94 1.59 10.81 -20.75
N GLY A 95 1.72 9.61 -21.31
CA GLY A 95 2.97 9.15 -21.94
C GLY A 95 4.14 9.03 -20.96
N ARG A 96 3.85 8.74 -19.68
CA ARG A 96 4.87 8.55 -18.63
C ARG A 96 5.09 7.08 -18.27
N LEU A 97 4.20 6.21 -18.74
CA LEU A 97 4.29 4.76 -18.62
C LEU A 97 3.94 4.15 -19.98
N ARG A 98 4.70 3.15 -20.43
CA ARG A 98 4.46 2.50 -21.72
C ARG A 98 3.07 1.86 -21.78
N ALA A 99 2.47 1.84 -22.96
CA ALA A 99 1.12 1.30 -23.20
C ALA A 99 1.05 -0.23 -23.05
N ASP A 100 2.18 -0.94 -23.17
CA ASP A 100 2.28 -2.39 -22.96
C ASP A 100 2.37 -2.80 -21.48
N ALA A 101 2.48 -1.83 -20.56
CA ALA A 101 2.42 -2.08 -19.12
C ALA A 101 0.99 -2.47 -18.72
N ASP A 102 0.83 -3.53 -17.92
CA ASP A 102 -0.45 -3.91 -17.31
C ASP A 102 -0.60 -3.22 -15.93
N PRO A 103 -1.47 -2.19 -15.79
CA PRO A 103 -1.64 -1.47 -14.54
C PRO A 103 -2.20 -2.33 -13.40
N GLU A 104 -3.04 -3.32 -13.73
CA GLU A 104 -3.68 -4.17 -12.73
C GLU A 104 -2.66 -5.18 -12.18
N ALA A 105 -1.82 -5.76 -13.04
CA ALA A 105 -0.74 -6.66 -12.62
C ALA A 105 0.33 -5.92 -11.80
N LEU A 106 0.74 -4.73 -12.25
CA LEU A 106 1.73 -3.91 -11.54
C LEU A 106 1.21 -3.47 -10.16
N ALA A 107 -0.05 -3.03 -10.07
CA ALA A 107 -0.67 -2.68 -8.80
C ALA A 107 -0.78 -3.89 -7.86
N THR A 108 -1.13 -5.06 -8.40
CA THR A 108 -1.20 -6.31 -7.63
C THR A 108 0.16 -6.68 -7.06
N GLY A 109 1.21 -6.66 -7.89
CA GLY A 109 2.58 -6.96 -7.45
C GLY A 109 3.09 -5.99 -6.39
N LEU A 110 2.80 -4.70 -6.54
CA LEU A 110 3.19 -3.68 -5.58
C LEU A 110 2.48 -3.87 -4.22
N VAL A 111 1.17 -4.10 -4.21
CA VAL A 111 0.42 -4.38 -2.97
C VAL A 111 0.95 -5.65 -2.29
N ALA A 112 1.19 -6.72 -3.06
CA ALA A 112 1.73 -7.97 -2.52
C ALA A 112 3.14 -7.80 -1.93
N GLY A 113 4.01 -7.03 -2.60
CA GLY A 113 5.35 -6.70 -2.11
C GLY A 113 5.29 -5.94 -0.77
N VAL A 114 4.40 -4.95 -0.67
CA VAL A 114 4.21 -4.22 0.58
C VAL A 114 3.67 -5.14 1.69
N GLN A 115 2.67 -5.97 1.40
CA GLN A 115 2.11 -6.93 2.36
C GLN A 115 3.18 -7.90 2.90
N GLY A 116 4.00 -8.48 2.02
CA GLY A 116 5.09 -9.38 2.38
C GLY A 116 6.21 -8.68 3.17
N GLY A 117 6.52 -7.44 2.81
CA GLY A 117 7.48 -6.59 3.52
C GLY A 117 7.06 -6.35 4.98
N TYR A 118 5.82 -5.93 5.21
CA TYR A 118 5.30 -5.67 6.56
C TYR A 118 5.29 -6.92 7.45
N LEU A 119 4.91 -8.08 6.91
CA LEU A 119 4.96 -9.33 7.66
C LEU A 119 6.37 -9.63 8.17
N ARG A 120 7.40 -9.35 7.35
CA ARG A 120 8.81 -9.52 7.75
C ARG A 120 9.26 -8.48 8.76
N VAL A 121 8.87 -7.20 8.63
CA VAL A 121 9.17 -6.19 9.66
C VAL A 121 8.60 -6.62 11.01
N LYS A 122 7.36 -7.13 11.03
CA LYS A 122 6.73 -7.64 12.26
C LYS A 122 7.46 -8.86 12.84
N ALA A 123 7.97 -9.75 11.98
CA ALA A 123 8.64 -10.98 12.41
C ALA A 123 10.11 -10.76 12.84
N SER A 124 10.82 -9.82 12.21
CA SER A 124 12.27 -9.62 12.39
C SER A 124 12.64 -8.31 13.10
N GLY A 125 11.72 -7.35 13.15
CA GLY A 125 12.00 -5.97 13.59
C GLY A 125 12.78 -5.14 12.57
N ASP A 126 13.17 -5.70 11.43
CA ASP A 126 14.01 -5.02 10.44
C ASP A 126 13.19 -4.39 9.30
N PRO A 127 13.12 -3.04 9.21
CA PRO A 127 12.42 -2.34 8.13
C PRO A 127 13.05 -2.53 6.76
N HIS A 128 14.30 -3.02 6.67
CA HIS A 128 14.99 -3.22 5.40
C HIS A 128 14.24 -4.17 4.46
N HIS A 129 13.57 -5.20 4.99
CA HIS A 129 12.77 -6.11 4.19
C HIS A 129 11.58 -5.44 3.48
N LEU A 130 10.96 -4.44 4.12
CA LEU A 130 9.89 -3.66 3.52
C LEU A 130 10.43 -2.76 2.40
N VAL A 131 11.56 -2.10 2.64
CA VAL A 131 12.23 -1.25 1.65
C VAL A 131 12.57 -2.07 0.40
N MET A 132 13.21 -3.23 0.56
CA MET A 132 13.58 -4.09 -0.56
C MET A 132 12.37 -4.59 -1.36
N ALA A 133 11.29 -5.00 -0.67
CA ALA A 133 10.10 -5.51 -1.35
C ALA A 133 9.40 -4.42 -2.18
N ILE A 134 9.35 -3.19 -1.65
CA ILE A 134 8.82 -2.05 -2.40
C ILE A 134 9.74 -1.71 -3.57
N GLU A 135 11.06 -1.66 -3.36
CA GLU A 135 12.02 -1.35 -4.43
C GLU A 135 11.92 -2.31 -5.60
N MET A 136 11.86 -3.63 -5.37
CA MET A 136 11.73 -4.60 -6.47
C MET A 136 10.44 -4.39 -7.28
N ALA A 137 9.33 -4.04 -6.61
CA ALA A 137 8.08 -3.73 -7.30
C ALA A 137 8.17 -2.39 -8.07
N LEU A 138 8.81 -1.38 -7.50
CA LEU A 138 9.04 -0.10 -8.17
C LEU A 138 10.00 -0.23 -9.35
N GLU A 139 11.07 -1.03 -9.26
CA GLU A 139 11.95 -1.36 -10.38
C GLU A 139 11.17 -1.96 -11.55
N ARG A 140 10.23 -2.86 -11.26
CA ARG A 140 9.36 -3.42 -12.29
C ARG A 140 8.49 -2.34 -12.94
N ILE A 141 7.95 -1.40 -12.18
CA ILE A 141 7.19 -0.26 -12.73
C ILE A 141 8.11 0.67 -13.55
N ARG A 142 9.31 0.97 -13.04
CA ARG A 142 10.34 1.78 -13.71
C ARG A 142 10.81 1.16 -15.02
N SER A 143 10.82 -0.18 -15.13
CA SER A 143 11.11 -0.86 -16.41
C SER A 143 10.09 -0.56 -17.53
N PHE A 144 8.92 -0.04 -17.15
CA PHE A 144 7.90 0.47 -18.07
C PHE A 144 7.85 2.00 -18.13
N ALA A 145 8.71 2.71 -17.39
CA ALA A 145 8.83 4.16 -17.54
C ALA A 145 9.27 4.46 -18.98
N ASP A 146 8.61 5.45 -19.56
CA ASP A 146 8.99 5.91 -20.89
C ASP A 146 10.38 6.56 -20.81
N GLN A 147 11.29 6.17 -21.73
CA GLN A 147 12.64 6.74 -21.78
C GLN A 147 12.69 8.03 -22.60
N GLY A 148 11.56 8.44 -23.19
CA GLY A 148 11.47 9.50 -24.19
C GLY A 148 11.43 8.94 -25.59
#